data_AF-A0A537EVX6-F1
#
_entry.id   AF-A0A537EVX6-F1
#
_cell.length_a   1.000
_cell.length_b   1.000
_cell.length_c   1.000
_cell.angle_alpha   90.00
_cell.angle_beta   90.00
_cell.angle_gamma   90.00
#
_symmetry.space_group_name_H-M   'P 1'
#
loop_
_entity.id
_entity.type
_entity.pdbx_description
1 polymer ?
#
loop_
_entity_poly.entity_id
_entity_poly.type
_entity_poly.pdbx_seq_one_letter_code
_entity_poly.pdbx_strand_id
1 'polypeptide(L)'
;IGRLVVGLSPHTSVGVVGRIVGFTKASVCYAHPFWHAAKRRDCDGDEDSVSLLLDVLLNFSREFMPDRIGGLMDAPLLLSPLLNPSEVARQALNIETIAQLPVEFYEKTWQGAHPSEVESLVPTLNKSLGEDHWSIGFTHPTEDLDRGRLISSYKELPTMLDKVKEQLKLADQIVAVNAADVAVKVLSTHILRDLVGNLRTFTSQRVRCMNCGSKPRRVPLGGVCHRCGGKLVATVFRMGVEKYLDVATEMVDRYQIRPYYHQRLDLIKLELSETFRPPPEEKVQQKLLISEFA
;
A
#
# COMPACT_ATOMS: atom_id res chain seq x y z
N ILE A 1 -2.38 -16.33 -27.73
CA ILE A 1 -0.93 -16.62 -27.67
C ILE A 1 -0.27 -16.12 -28.95
N GLY A 2 0.95 -15.58 -28.88
CA GLY A 2 1.71 -15.05 -30.02
C GLY A 2 1.41 -13.59 -30.39
N ARG A 3 0.39 -12.97 -29.78
CA ARG A 3 0.07 -11.55 -29.99
C ARG A 3 1.04 -10.65 -29.23
N LEU A 4 1.25 -9.45 -29.77
CA LEU A 4 2.13 -8.44 -29.19
C LEU A 4 1.39 -7.57 -28.19
N VAL A 5 2.09 -7.26 -27.10
CA VAL A 5 1.65 -6.37 -26.03
C VAL A 5 2.70 -5.30 -25.83
N VAL A 6 2.29 -4.18 -25.23
CA VAL A 6 3.17 -3.13 -24.76
C VAL A 6 3.10 -3.15 -23.24
N GLY A 7 4.24 -3.43 -22.60
CA GLY A 7 4.40 -3.16 -21.18
C GLY A 7 4.79 -1.71 -20.97
N LEU A 8 4.17 -1.03 -20.01
CA LEU A 8 4.52 0.35 -19.66
C LEU A 8 4.50 0.53 -18.14
N SER A 9 5.64 0.96 -17.64
CA SER A 9 5.84 1.25 -16.23
C SER A 9 5.28 2.62 -15.85
N PRO A 10 4.58 2.74 -14.71
CA PRO A 10 4.44 4.00 -14.00
C PRO A 10 5.74 4.81 -13.94
N HIS A 11 5.60 6.12 -14.08
CA HIS A 11 6.63 7.15 -14.16
C HIS A 11 7.56 7.05 -15.38
N THR A 12 7.15 6.34 -16.44
CA THR A 12 7.90 6.24 -17.69
C THR A 12 7.05 6.59 -18.91
N SER A 13 7.68 6.82 -20.06
CA SER A 13 7.00 7.15 -21.32
C SER A 13 7.43 6.27 -22.51
N VAL A 14 8.21 5.23 -22.23
CA VAL A 14 8.70 4.28 -23.24
C VAL A 14 8.07 2.93 -22.95
N GLY A 15 7.17 2.49 -23.83
CA GLY A 15 6.59 1.16 -23.77
C GLY A 15 7.54 0.13 -24.37
N VAL A 16 7.67 -1.04 -23.75
CA VAL A 16 8.48 -2.14 -24.28
C VAL A 16 7.56 -3.20 -24.87
N VAL A 17 7.81 -3.56 -26.12
CA VAL A 17 7.02 -4.58 -26.82
C VAL A 17 7.37 -5.96 -26.26
N GLY A 18 6.35 -6.76 -25.97
CA GLY A 18 6.46 -8.14 -25.54
C GLY A 18 5.56 -9.05 -26.38
N ARG A 19 5.78 -10.36 -26.29
CA ARG A 19 4.94 -11.37 -26.95
C ARG A 19 4.33 -12.28 -25.90
N ILE A 20 3.01 -12.48 -25.97
CA ILE A 20 2.32 -13.40 -25.07
C ILE A 20 2.71 -14.85 -25.43
N VAL A 21 3.33 -15.56 -24.49
CA VAL A 21 3.75 -16.97 -24.68
C VAL A 21 2.88 -17.97 -23.93
N GLY A 22 2.15 -17.54 -22.90
CA GLY A 22 1.32 -18.40 -22.07
C GLY A 22 0.51 -17.61 -21.05
N PHE A 23 -0.16 -18.33 -20.16
CA PHE A 23 -0.96 -17.77 -19.07
C PHE A 23 -0.70 -18.55 -17.78
N THR A 24 -0.79 -17.85 -16.65
CA THR A 24 -0.68 -18.38 -15.28
C THR A 24 -1.98 -18.06 -14.54
N LYS A 25 -2.31 -18.86 -13.51
CA LYS A 25 -3.42 -18.55 -12.60
C LYS A 25 -3.04 -17.51 -11.55
N ALA A 26 -1.74 -17.31 -11.31
CA ALA A 26 -1.26 -16.32 -10.35
C ALA A 26 -1.52 -14.89 -10.85
N SER A 27 -1.82 -13.99 -9.92
CA SER A 27 -2.02 -12.57 -10.21
C SER A 27 -0.69 -11.81 -10.32
N VAL A 28 0.20 -12.30 -11.18
CA VAL A 28 1.54 -11.71 -11.43
C VAL A 28 1.88 -11.78 -12.91
N CYS A 29 2.71 -10.85 -13.38
CA CYS A 29 3.22 -10.85 -14.74
C CYS A 29 4.61 -11.50 -14.76
N TYR A 30 4.70 -12.72 -15.29
CA TYR A 30 5.99 -13.35 -15.56
C TYR A 30 6.56 -12.87 -16.89
N ALA A 31 7.80 -12.38 -16.86
CA ALA A 31 8.58 -12.12 -18.06
C ALA A 31 10.06 -12.30 -17.78
N HIS A 32 10.85 -12.28 -18.86
CA HIS A 32 12.31 -12.27 -18.75
C HIS A 32 12.77 -11.05 -17.95
N PRO A 33 13.79 -11.16 -17.06
CA PRO A 33 14.24 -10.03 -16.23
C PRO A 33 14.59 -8.78 -17.03
N PHE A 34 15.23 -8.94 -18.21
CA PHE A 34 15.51 -7.80 -19.10
C PHE A 34 14.27 -7.08 -19.60
N TRP A 35 13.14 -7.76 -19.76
CA TRP A 35 11.89 -7.11 -20.16
C TRP A 35 11.30 -6.26 -19.03
N HIS A 36 11.43 -6.69 -17.77
CA HIS A 36 11.07 -5.84 -16.62
C HIS A 36 12.05 -4.67 -16.48
N ALA A 37 13.34 -4.94 -16.47
CA ALA A 37 14.37 -3.93 -16.26
C ALA A 37 14.45 -2.90 -17.39
N ALA A 38 14.10 -3.26 -18.64
CA ALA A 38 14.02 -2.31 -19.75
C ALA A 38 12.90 -1.27 -19.55
N LYS A 39 11.89 -1.65 -18.77
CA LYS A 39 10.83 -0.73 -18.34
C LYS A 39 11.17 -0.04 -17.01
N ARG A 40 12.41 -0.09 -16.55
CA ARG A 40 12.87 0.51 -15.29
C ARG A 40 12.07 -0.01 -14.07
N ARG A 41 11.99 -1.33 -13.97
CA ARG A 41 11.37 -2.03 -12.85
C ARG A 41 12.45 -2.75 -12.06
N ASP A 42 12.39 -2.58 -10.75
CA ASP A 42 13.35 -3.17 -9.81
C ASP A 42 12.85 -4.53 -9.30
N CYS A 43 11.56 -4.82 -9.52
CA CYS A 43 10.89 -6.09 -9.21
C CYS A 43 10.87 -6.42 -7.70
N ASP A 44 10.83 -5.41 -6.84
CA ASP A 44 10.72 -5.52 -5.38
C ASP A 44 9.28 -5.34 -4.85
N GLY A 45 8.29 -5.52 -5.74
CA GLY A 45 6.87 -5.29 -5.47
C GLY A 45 6.21 -4.32 -6.45
N ASP A 46 6.93 -3.91 -7.50
CA ASP A 46 6.43 -2.98 -8.50
C ASP A 46 5.21 -3.49 -9.28
N GLU A 47 4.34 -2.54 -9.63
CA GLU A 47 3.23 -2.75 -10.55
C GLU A 47 3.56 -2.18 -11.95
N ASP A 48 2.92 -2.78 -12.95
CA ASP A 48 3.20 -2.53 -14.35
C ASP A 48 1.90 -2.60 -15.16
N SER A 49 1.81 -1.84 -16.24
CA SER A 49 0.66 -1.86 -17.13
C SER A 49 0.98 -2.67 -18.38
N VAL A 50 -0.01 -3.41 -18.88
CA VAL A 50 0.12 -4.21 -20.10
C VAL A 50 -1.09 -3.95 -20.98
N SER A 51 -0.83 -3.44 -22.18
CA SER A 51 -1.86 -3.14 -23.19
C SER A 51 -1.59 -3.92 -24.47
N LEU A 52 -2.63 -4.20 -25.27
CA LEU A 52 -2.43 -4.80 -26.59
C LEU A 52 -1.75 -3.79 -27.51
N LEU A 53 -0.75 -4.23 -28.29
CA LEU A 53 0.01 -3.32 -29.16
C LEU A 53 -0.90 -2.56 -30.14
N LEU A 54 -1.82 -3.27 -30.80
CA LEU A 54 -2.71 -2.65 -31.78
C LEU A 54 -3.68 -1.64 -31.12
N ASP A 55 -4.10 -1.91 -29.89
CA ASP A 55 -4.97 -1.01 -29.13
C ASP A 55 -4.25 0.32 -28.84
N VAL A 56 -2.98 0.24 -28.39
CA VAL A 56 -2.15 1.42 -28.20
C VAL A 56 -2.00 2.21 -29.51
N LEU A 57 -1.73 1.55 -30.63
CA LEU A 57 -1.52 2.24 -31.92
C LEU A 57 -2.79 2.92 -32.46
N LEU A 58 -3.97 2.35 -32.21
CA LEU A 58 -5.23 2.89 -32.73
C LEU A 58 -5.84 3.95 -31.81
N ASN A 59 -5.76 3.75 -30.49
CA ASN A 59 -6.52 4.53 -29.52
C ASN A 59 -5.67 5.57 -28.78
N PHE A 60 -4.34 5.56 -28.94
CA PHE A 60 -3.49 6.58 -28.37
C PHE A 60 -3.45 7.85 -29.24
N SER A 61 -3.75 9.00 -28.62
CA SER A 61 -3.49 10.32 -29.19
C SER A 61 -2.93 11.24 -28.12
N ARG A 62 -1.92 12.05 -28.49
CA ARG A 62 -1.36 13.08 -27.60
C ARG A 62 -2.40 14.15 -27.24
N GLU A 63 -3.44 14.32 -28.05
CA GLU A 63 -4.52 15.27 -27.79
C GLU A 63 -5.38 14.90 -26.57
N PHE A 64 -5.40 13.62 -26.19
CA PHE A 64 -6.12 13.15 -24.99
C PHE A 64 -5.30 13.30 -23.71
N MET A 65 -4.05 13.73 -23.81
CA MET A 65 -3.17 13.84 -22.66
C MET A 65 -3.47 15.11 -21.83
N PRO A 66 -3.38 15.04 -20.49
CA PRO A 66 -3.62 16.20 -19.65
C PRO A 66 -2.50 17.23 -19.83
N ASP A 67 -2.87 18.49 -20.02
CA ASP A 67 -1.97 19.64 -20.19
C ASP A 67 -1.32 20.12 -18.87
N ARG A 68 -1.10 19.20 -17.92
CA ARG A 68 -0.50 19.50 -16.61
C ARG A 68 0.92 18.93 -16.54
N ILE A 69 1.76 19.54 -15.72
CA ILE A 69 3.11 19.04 -15.43
C ILE A 69 3.00 17.60 -14.91
N GLY A 70 3.74 16.68 -15.53
CA GLY A 70 3.69 15.24 -15.24
C GLY A 70 2.66 14.45 -16.05
N GLY A 71 1.80 15.12 -16.83
CA GLY A 71 0.81 14.47 -17.70
C GLY A 71 1.39 13.68 -18.87
N LEU A 72 2.69 13.86 -19.16
CA LEU A 72 3.43 13.12 -20.19
C LEU A 72 3.95 11.75 -19.73
N MET A 73 4.03 11.54 -18.42
CA MET A 73 4.41 10.25 -17.86
C MET A 73 3.20 9.31 -17.89
N ASP A 74 3.44 8.01 -17.88
CA ASP A 74 2.42 6.95 -17.91
C ASP A 74 1.69 6.83 -19.25
N ALA A 75 2.27 7.41 -20.30
CA ALA A 75 1.78 7.32 -21.67
C ALA A 75 2.84 6.71 -22.61
N PRO A 76 2.47 5.80 -23.53
CA PRO A 76 3.40 5.14 -24.44
C PRO A 76 3.83 6.07 -25.60
N LEU A 77 4.57 7.14 -25.28
CA LEU A 77 5.04 8.12 -26.26
C LEU A 77 6.04 7.52 -27.26
N LEU A 78 6.85 6.58 -26.79
CA LEU A 78 7.80 5.82 -27.60
C LEU A 78 7.59 4.34 -27.36
N LEU A 79 7.89 3.53 -28.38
CA LEU A 79 7.86 2.07 -28.28
C LEU A 79 9.26 1.51 -28.57
N SER A 80 9.73 0.64 -27.68
CA SER A 80 10.96 -0.13 -27.87
C SER A 80 10.59 -1.55 -28.34
N PRO A 81 10.79 -1.87 -29.64
CA PRO A 81 10.45 -3.17 -30.19
C PRO A 81 11.52 -4.24 -29.91
N LEU A 82 12.77 -3.81 -29.67
CA LEU A 82 13.93 -4.68 -29.46
C LEU A 82 14.63 -4.28 -28.17
N LEU A 83 15.04 -5.29 -27.41
CA LEU A 83 15.79 -5.09 -26.17
C LEU A 83 17.28 -5.25 -26.44
N ASN A 84 18.04 -4.20 -26.14
CA ASN A 84 19.49 -4.25 -26.09
C ASN A 84 19.94 -4.47 -24.63
N PRO A 85 20.53 -5.63 -24.28
CA PRO A 85 21.00 -5.94 -22.93
C PRO A 85 21.92 -4.87 -22.32
N SER A 86 22.69 -4.17 -23.14
CA SER A 86 23.63 -3.12 -22.71
C SER A 86 22.94 -1.82 -22.26
N GLU A 87 21.68 -1.61 -22.64
CA GLU A 87 20.90 -0.39 -22.31
C GLU A 87 19.97 -0.61 -21.11
N VAL A 88 19.87 -1.85 -20.63
CA VAL A 88 18.98 -2.23 -19.54
C VAL A 88 19.57 -1.80 -18.20
N ALA A 89 18.71 -1.62 -17.19
CA ALA A 89 19.13 -1.27 -15.84
C ALA A 89 20.15 -2.27 -15.28
N ARG A 90 21.20 -1.75 -14.64
CA ARG A 90 22.36 -2.53 -14.15
C ARG A 90 21.97 -3.65 -13.19
N GLN A 91 20.88 -3.51 -12.45
CA GLN A 91 20.42 -4.52 -11.50
C GLN A 91 20.14 -5.87 -12.18
N ALA A 92 19.58 -5.87 -13.38
CA ALA A 92 19.32 -7.11 -14.11
C ALA A 92 20.59 -7.83 -14.57
N LEU A 93 21.72 -7.13 -14.64
CA LEU A 93 23.01 -7.70 -15.01
C LEU A 93 23.67 -8.47 -13.86
N ASN A 94 23.17 -8.30 -12.64
CA ASN A 94 23.69 -8.97 -11.44
C ASN A 94 23.06 -10.36 -11.21
N ILE A 95 22.27 -10.86 -12.16
CA ILE A 95 21.70 -12.21 -12.09
C ILE A 95 22.79 -13.24 -12.41
N GLU A 96 22.89 -14.25 -11.55
CA GLU A 96 23.83 -15.37 -11.68
C GLU A 96 23.45 -16.27 -12.87
N THR A 97 24.44 -16.75 -13.61
CA THR A 97 24.21 -17.59 -14.81
C THR A 97 24.43 -19.09 -14.57
N ILE A 98 24.84 -19.47 -13.37
CA ILE A 98 25.19 -20.86 -13.02
C ILE A 98 23.97 -21.67 -12.57
N ALA A 99 24.04 -22.98 -12.82
CA ALA A 99 23.03 -23.94 -12.34
C ALA A 99 23.35 -24.52 -10.96
N GLN A 100 24.60 -24.42 -10.51
CA GLN A 100 25.03 -24.93 -9.20
C GLN A 100 26.15 -24.05 -8.64
N LEU A 101 26.04 -23.67 -7.37
CA LEU A 101 27.06 -22.91 -6.67
C LEU A 101 28.27 -23.80 -6.34
N PRO A 102 29.51 -23.34 -6.56
CA PRO A 102 30.71 -24.12 -6.26
C PRO A 102 30.94 -24.24 -4.74
N VAL A 103 31.65 -25.29 -4.33
CA VAL A 103 31.96 -25.54 -2.90
C VAL A 103 32.75 -24.37 -2.28
N GLU A 104 33.73 -23.82 -3.01
CA GLU A 104 34.51 -22.65 -2.57
C GLU A 104 33.65 -21.43 -2.24
N PHE A 105 32.52 -21.23 -2.93
CA PHE A 105 31.60 -20.14 -2.60
C PHE A 105 31.06 -20.30 -1.18
N TYR A 106 30.60 -21.50 -0.82
CA TYR A 106 30.09 -21.80 0.51
C TYR A 106 31.17 -21.63 1.60
N GLU A 107 32.39 -22.06 1.35
CA GLU A 107 33.51 -21.89 2.29
C GLU A 107 33.83 -20.41 2.54
N LYS A 108 33.82 -19.58 1.49
CA LYS A 108 34.01 -18.14 1.61
C LYS A 108 32.86 -17.45 2.36
N THR A 109 31.63 -17.95 2.25
CA THR A 109 30.52 -17.39 3.06
C THR A 109 30.75 -17.59 4.57
N TRP A 110 31.40 -18.69 4.98
CA TRP A 110 31.74 -18.95 6.38
C TRP A 110 32.77 -17.97 6.93
N GLN A 111 33.63 -17.45 6.06
CA GLN A 111 34.65 -16.46 6.40
C GLN A 111 34.10 -15.02 6.41
N GLY A 112 32.84 -14.82 6.00
CA GLY A 112 32.25 -13.49 5.87
C GLY A 112 32.86 -12.67 4.74
N ALA A 113 33.37 -13.33 3.69
CA ALA A 113 33.99 -12.66 2.54
C ALA A 113 33.00 -11.69 1.86
N HIS A 114 33.51 -10.56 1.36
CA HIS A 114 32.67 -9.60 0.65
C HIS A 114 32.23 -10.17 -0.71
N PRO A 115 31.00 -9.88 -1.20
CA PRO A 115 30.51 -10.40 -2.50
C PRO A 115 31.45 -10.16 -3.70
N SER A 116 32.21 -9.07 -3.69
CA SER A 116 33.20 -8.78 -4.75
C SER A 116 34.36 -9.80 -4.80
N GLU A 117 34.67 -10.48 -3.70
CA GLU A 117 35.74 -11.48 -3.62
C GLU A 117 35.33 -12.85 -4.19
N VAL A 118 34.03 -13.05 -4.43
CA VAL A 118 33.44 -14.28 -4.99
C VAL A 118 32.89 -14.09 -6.39
N GLU A 119 32.93 -12.87 -6.94
CA GLU A 119 32.43 -12.57 -8.28
C GLU A 119 33.13 -13.40 -9.39
N SER A 120 34.38 -13.82 -9.17
CA SER A 120 35.08 -14.74 -10.06
C SER A 120 34.52 -16.16 -10.02
N LEU A 121 33.99 -16.61 -8.88
CA LEU A 121 33.42 -17.94 -8.67
C LEU A 121 31.98 -18.04 -9.17
N VAL A 122 31.23 -16.95 -9.06
CA VAL A 122 29.82 -16.87 -9.47
C VAL A 122 29.69 -15.82 -10.57
N PRO A 123 29.75 -16.22 -11.85
CA PRO A 123 29.57 -15.29 -12.96
C PRO A 123 28.13 -14.79 -13.01
N THR A 124 28.01 -13.49 -13.30
CA THR A 124 26.73 -12.80 -13.52
C THR A 124 26.56 -12.45 -15.00
N LEU A 125 25.33 -12.11 -15.40
CA LEU A 125 25.01 -11.68 -16.77
C LEU A 125 25.87 -10.51 -17.26
N ASN A 126 26.39 -9.68 -16.36
CA ASN A 126 27.31 -8.60 -16.69
C ASN A 126 28.58 -9.08 -17.43
N LYS A 127 29.10 -10.27 -17.08
CA LYS A 127 30.29 -10.84 -17.74
C LYS A 127 30.02 -11.40 -19.13
N SER A 128 28.77 -11.72 -19.43
CA SER A 128 28.33 -12.26 -20.72
C SER A 128 27.79 -11.19 -21.68
N LEU A 129 27.88 -9.90 -21.30
CA LEU A 129 27.49 -8.79 -22.18
C LEU A 129 28.41 -8.72 -23.39
N GLY A 130 27.83 -8.83 -24.59
CA GLY A 130 28.56 -8.79 -25.86
C GLY A 130 28.85 -10.17 -26.47
N GLU A 131 28.51 -11.25 -25.78
CA GLU A 131 28.49 -12.59 -26.37
C GLU A 131 27.14 -12.85 -27.07
N ASP A 132 27.18 -13.43 -28.26
CA ASP A 132 25.96 -13.74 -29.05
C ASP A 132 25.08 -14.82 -28.40
N HIS A 133 25.63 -15.58 -27.45
CA HIS A 133 24.92 -16.64 -26.74
C HIS A 133 25.13 -16.52 -25.24
N TRP A 134 24.12 -16.02 -24.54
CA TRP A 134 24.05 -16.03 -23.08
C TRP A 134 22.86 -16.87 -22.63
N SER A 135 23.03 -17.54 -21.49
CA SER A 135 21.98 -18.33 -20.86
C SER A 135 21.82 -17.90 -19.41
N ILE A 136 20.59 -17.91 -18.93
CA ILE A 136 20.29 -17.72 -17.51
C ILE A 136 20.15 -19.11 -16.90
N GLY A 137 21.02 -19.44 -15.96
CA GLY A 137 20.92 -20.62 -15.13
C GLY A 137 19.91 -20.44 -13.99
N PHE A 138 19.57 -21.54 -13.34
CA PHE A 138 18.81 -21.53 -12.09
C PHE A 138 19.33 -22.66 -11.20
N THR A 139 19.38 -22.41 -9.89
CA THR A 139 19.91 -23.37 -8.92
C THR A 139 18.84 -24.32 -8.37
N HIS A 140 17.59 -23.86 -8.30
CA HIS A 140 16.49 -24.59 -7.71
C HIS A 140 15.37 -24.77 -8.74
N PRO A 141 15.13 -26.00 -9.25
CA PRO A 141 13.99 -26.25 -10.12
C PRO A 141 12.67 -26.15 -9.34
N THR A 142 11.63 -25.67 -10.01
CA THR A 142 10.26 -25.70 -9.51
C THR A 142 9.38 -26.50 -10.47
N GLU A 143 8.44 -27.28 -9.91
CA GLU A 143 7.55 -28.14 -10.72
C GLU A 143 6.44 -27.33 -11.40
N ASP A 144 5.84 -26.39 -10.66
CA ASP A 144 4.71 -25.58 -11.12
C ASP A 144 4.79 -24.18 -10.49
N LEU A 145 4.67 -23.16 -11.34
CA LEU A 145 4.66 -21.75 -10.95
C LEU A 145 3.39 -21.37 -10.20
N ASP A 146 2.28 -22.09 -10.43
CA ASP A 146 0.97 -21.83 -9.84
C ASP A 146 0.75 -22.61 -8.53
N ARG A 147 1.74 -23.40 -8.09
CA ARG A 147 1.65 -24.22 -6.89
C ARG A 147 1.80 -23.35 -5.64
N GLY A 148 0.67 -22.83 -5.16
CA GLY A 148 0.63 -22.05 -3.92
C GLY A 148 -0.71 -21.36 -3.71
N ARG A 149 -0.75 -20.46 -2.72
CA ARG A 149 -1.92 -19.61 -2.47
C ARG A 149 -1.88 -18.42 -3.43
N LEU A 150 -2.76 -18.41 -4.43
CA LEU A 150 -2.78 -17.40 -5.50
C LEU A 150 -3.30 -16.03 -5.03
N ILE A 151 -4.06 -16.01 -3.93
CA ILE A 151 -4.66 -14.79 -3.37
C ILE A 151 -4.18 -14.65 -1.93
N SER A 152 -3.59 -13.49 -1.63
CA SER A 152 -3.19 -13.15 -0.27
C SER A 152 -4.41 -13.12 0.65
N SER A 153 -4.27 -13.71 1.85
CA SER A 153 -5.30 -13.65 2.92
C SER A 153 -5.72 -12.21 3.23
N TYR A 154 -4.81 -11.25 3.04
CA TYR A 154 -5.09 -9.83 3.24
C TYR A 154 -6.25 -9.32 2.36
N LYS A 155 -6.43 -9.85 1.14
CA LYS A 155 -7.52 -9.45 0.24
C LYS A 155 -8.87 -10.06 0.65
N GLU A 156 -8.86 -11.19 1.35
CA GLU A 156 -10.07 -11.89 1.79
C GLU A 156 -10.64 -11.30 3.09
N LEU A 157 -9.81 -10.65 3.90
CA LEU A 157 -10.24 -10.03 5.16
C LEU A 157 -10.97 -8.70 4.89
N PRO A 158 -12.25 -8.57 5.31
CA PRO A 158 -13.09 -7.44 4.91
C PRO A 158 -12.71 -6.15 5.65
N THR A 159 -12.32 -6.22 6.92
CA THR A 159 -12.03 -5.03 7.72
C THR A 159 -10.57 -4.92 8.12
N MET A 160 -10.13 -3.68 8.36
CA MET A 160 -8.79 -3.41 8.92
C MET A 160 -8.61 -4.02 10.31
N LEU A 161 -9.68 -4.16 11.09
CA LEU A 161 -9.61 -4.79 12.41
C LEU A 161 -9.29 -6.28 12.27
N ASP A 162 -9.95 -6.97 11.34
CA ASP A 162 -9.69 -8.39 11.07
C ASP A 162 -8.25 -8.60 10.60
N LYS A 163 -7.74 -7.70 9.76
CA LYS A 163 -6.34 -7.70 9.30
C LYS A 163 -5.34 -7.57 10.44
N VAL A 164 -5.57 -6.64 11.36
CA VAL A 164 -4.70 -6.46 12.55
C VAL A 164 -4.78 -7.69 13.47
N LYS A 165 -5.99 -8.23 13.68
CA LYS A 165 -6.17 -9.44 14.50
C LYS A 165 -5.45 -10.66 13.93
N GLU A 166 -5.58 -10.92 12.62
CA GLU A 166 -4.87 -12.03 11.98
C GLU A 166 -3.36 -11.79 11.91
N GLN A 167 -2.90 -10.54 11.73
CA GLN A 167 -1.47 -10.20 11.83
C GLN A 167 -0.90 -10.53 13.20
N LEU A 168 -1.60 -10.16 14.29
CA LEU A 168 -1.16 -10.43 15.66
C LEU A 168 -1.20 -11.93 15.99
N LYS A 169 -2.26 -12.63 15.56
CA LYS A 169 -2.37 -14.08 15.68
C LYS A 169 -1.23 -14.80 14.97
N LEU A 170 -0.82 -14.34 13.79
CA LEU A 170 0.33 -14.89 13.09
C LEU A 170 1.63 -14.60 13.87
N ALA A 171 1.77 -13.40 14.42
CA ALA A 171 2.92 -13.04 15.26
C ALA A 171 3.03 -13.94 16.50
N ASP A 172 1.91 -14.34 17.11
CA ASP A 172 1.90 -15.27 18.24
C ASP A 172 2.35 -16.70 17.86
N GLN A 173 2.21 -17.08 16.60
CA GLN A 173 2.54 -18.42 16.10
C GLN A 173 4.00 -18.55 15.64
N ILE A 174 4.63 -17.45 15.22
CA ILE A 174 5.98 -17.47 14.65
C ILE A 174 7.03 -17.29 15.75
N VAL A 175 7.87 -18.32 15.94
CA VAL A 175 8.96 -18.32 16.93
C VAL A 175 9.93 -17.15 16.75
N ALA A 176 10.22 -16.76 15.51
CA ALA A 176 11.15 -15.67 15.19
C ALA A 176 10.58 -14.25 15.45
N VAL A 177 9.29 -14.12 15.80
CA VAL A 177 8.62 -12.83 15.93
C VAL A 177 8.22 -12.59 17.37
N ASN A 178 8.63 -11.45 17.94
CA ASN A 178 8.13 -11.00 19.23
C ASN A 178 6.79 -10.27 19.05
N ALA A 179 5.69 -10.94 19.36
CA ALA A 179 4.34 -10.40 19.21
C ALA A 179 4.11 -9.11 20.02
N ALA A 180 4.71 -8.98 21.21
CA ALA A 180 4.58 -7.77 22.02
C ALA A 180 5.21 -6.55 21.34
N ASP A 181 6.37 -6.72 20.69
CA ASP A 181 7.03 -5.64 19.95
C ASP A 181 6.25 -5.24 18.70
N VAL A 182 5.64 -6.23 18.01
CA VAL A 182 4.75 -5.96 16.87
C VAL A 182 3.52 -5.18 17.33
N ALA A 183 2.88 -5.58 18.44
CA ALA A 183 1.72 -4.90 19.00
C ALA A 183 2.06 -3.44 19.36
N VAL A 184 3.20 -3.20 20.00
CA VAL A 184 3.69 -1.84 20.32
C VAL A 184 3.85 -0.99 19.07
N LYS A 185 4.48 -1.54 18.02
CA LYS A 185 4.71 -0.82 16.75
C LYS A 185 3.39 -0.47 16.06
N VAL A 186 2.46 -1.41 15.97
CA VAL A 186 1.13 -1.20 15.36
C VAL A 186 0.33 -0.17 16.14
N LEU A 187 0.32 -0.29 17.48
CA LEU A 187 -0.40 0.62 18.37
C LEU A 187 0.11 2.06 18.26
N SER A 188 1.43 2.25 18.34
CA SER A 188 2.06 3.59 18.33
C SER A 188 2.04 4.26 16.96
N THR A 189 2.31 3.52 15.88
CA THR A 189 2.52 4.10 14.55
C THR A 189 1.20 4.37 13.82
N HIS A 190 0.22 3.48 14.00
CA HIS A 190 -1.04 3.52 13.26
C HIS A 190 -2.21 3.87 14.17
N ILE A 191 -2.51 3.02 15.18
CA ILE A 191 -3.79 3.10 15.91
C ILE A 191 -3.91 4.39 16.73
N LEU A 192 -2.94 4.68 17.61
CA LEU A 192 -2.98 5.88 18.44
C LEU A 192 -2.90 7.15 17.61
N ARG A 193 -2.16 7.11 16.49
CA ARG A 193 -2.04 8.23 15.56
C ARG A 193 -3.38 8.51 14.87
N ASP A 194 -4.10 7.47 14.46
CA ASP A 194 -5.42 7.58 13.86
C ASP A 194 -6.48 8.06 14.85
N LEU A 195 -6.51 7.53 16.08
CA LEU A 195 -7.46 7.96 17.11
C LEU A 195 -7.33 9.45 17.42
N VAL A 196 -6.10 9.90 17.73
CA VAL A 196 -5.84 11.31 18.05
C VAL A 196 -6.05 12.20 16.81
N GLY A 197 -5.61 11.74 15.64
CA GLY A 197 -5.79 12.47 14.37
C GLY A 197 -7.25 12.67 14.01
N ASN A 198 -8.07 11.63 14.14
CA ASN A 198 -9.50 11.67 13.88
C ASN A 198 -10.22 12.54 14.90
N LEU A 199 -9.87 12.47 16.18
CA LEU A 199 -10.45 13.32 17.23
C LEU A 199 -10.16 14.80 16.97
N ARG A 200 -8.89 15.14 16.67
CA ARG A 200 -8.51 16.50 16.30
C ARG A 200 -9.21 16.99 15.04
N THR A 201 -9.39 16.12 14.06
CA THR A 201 -10.12 16.46 12.82
C THR A 201 -11.60 16.65 13.12
N PHE A 202 -12.20 15.82 13.97
CA PHE A 202 -13.60 15.90 14.37
C PHE A 202 -13.93 17.25 15.04
N THR A 203 -13.08 17.73 15.94
CA THR A 203 -13.32 19.01 16.66
C THR A 203 -13.06 20.24 15.79
N SER A 204 -12.26 20.12 14.73
CA SER A 204 -11.90 21.22 13.82
C SER A 204 -12.55 21.13 12.43
N GLN A 205 -13.42 20.14 12.21
CA GLN A 205 -13.97 19.86 10.89
C GLN A 205 -14.84 20.98 10.34
N ARG A 206 -14.92 21.03 9.01
CA ARG A 206 -15.90 21.85 8.28
C ARG A 206 -17.14 21.02 8.01
N VAL A 207 -18.27 21.68 7.76
CA VAL A 207 -19.48 21.01 7.28
C VAL A 207 -19.54 21.09 5.76
N ARG A 208 -20.07 20.05 5.11
CA ARG A 208 -20.24 19.96 3.66
C ARG A 208 -21.72 20.00 3.31
N CYS A 209 -22.08 20.79 2.31
CA CYS A 209 -23.41 20.72 1.71
C CYS A 209 -23.50 19.56 0.71
N MET A 210 -24.56 18.74 0.82
CA MET A 210 -24.77 17.59 -0.07
C MET A 210 -25.14 17.98 -1.50
N ASN A 211 -25.83 19.12 -1.71
CA ASN A 211 -26.24 19.55 -3.04
C ASN A 211 -25.13 20.29 -3.80
N CYS A 212 -24.57 21.35 -3.23
CA CYS A 212 -23.63 22.23 -3.95
C CYS A 212 -22.15 22.01 -3.60
N GLY A 213 -21.84 21.10 -2.68
CA GLY A 213 -20.47 20.81 -2.25
C GLY A 213 -19.78 21.93 -1.48
N SER A 214 -20.45 23.03 -1.16
CA SER A 214 -19.88 24.11 -0.34
C SER A 214 -19.43 23.60 1.03
N LYS A 215 -18.29 24.11 1.50
CA LYS A 215 -17.65 23.66 2.75
C LYS A 215 -17.51 24.81 3.77
N PRO A 216 -18.62 25.36 4.30
CA PRO A 216 -18.51 26.44 5.28
C PRO A 216 -17.79 25.97 6.55
N ARG A 217 -17.01 26.87 7.16
CA ARG A 217 -16.23 26.58 8.36
C ARG A 217 -17.11 26.29 9.58
N ARG A 218 -18.28 26.90 9.67
CA ARG A 218 -19.24 26.74 10.78
C ARG A 218 -20.62 26.45 10.20
N VAL A 219 -21.46 25.79 10.98
CA VAL A 219 -22.87 25.61 10.64
C VAL A 219 -23.57 26.96 10.72
N PRO A 220 -24.23 27.44 9.66
CA PRO A 220 -25.11 28.60 9.70
C PRO A 220 -26.18 28.46 10.78
N LEU A 221 -26.55 29.58 11.43
CA LEU A 221 -27.61 29.58 12.45
C LEU A 221 -28.95 29.07 11.91
N GLY A 222 -29.23 29.28 10.60
CA GLY A 222 -30.43 28.75 9.95
C GLY A 222 -30.39 27.24 9.65
N GLY A 223 -29.32 26.52 10.00
CA GLY A 223 -29.18 25.07 9.81
C GLY A 223 -29.05 24.60 8.34
N VAL A 224 -29.22 25.50 7.38
CA VAL A 224 -29.21 25.20 5.94
C VAL A 224 -28.02 25.86 5.21
N CYS A 225 -27.65 25.34 4.05
CA CYS A 225 -26.61 25.94 3.22
C CYS A 225 -27.05 27.31 2.68
N HIS A 226 -26.28 28.37 2.97
CA HIS A 226 -26.53 29.72 2.44
C HIS A 226 -26.58 29.82 0.91
N ARG A 227 -25.93 28.92 0.17
CA ARG A 227 -25.85 28.98 -1.30
C ARG A 227 -27.04 28.32 -2.00
N CYS A 228 -27.61 27.27 -1.42
CA CYS A 228 -28.59 26.43 -2.12
C CYS A 228 -29.71 25.87 -1.25
N GLY A 229 -29.78 26.24 0.04
CA GLY A 229 -30.77 25.70 0.99
C GLY A 229 -30.59 24.22 1.36
N GLY A 230 -29.62 23.51 0.77
CA GLY A 230 -29.39 22.09 1.00
C GLY A 230 -28.88 21.74 2.41
N LYS A 231 -29.07 20.48 2.79
CA LYS A 231 -28.62 19.92 4.07
C LYS A 231 -27.10 19.96 4.21
N LEU A 232 -26.64 20.35 5.40
CA LEU A 232 -25.24 20.35 5.80
C LEU A 232 -24.95 19.10 6.63
N VAL A 233 -23.83 18.45 6.34
CA VAL A 233 -23.41 17.21 7.01
C VAL A 233 -21.96 17.36 7.46
N ALA A 234 -21.65 16.82 8.63
CA ALA A 234 -20.28 16.67 9.12
C ALA A 234 -19.47 15.73 8.21
N THR A 235 -18.17 15.95 8.10
CA THR A 235 -17.29 15.10 7.29
C THR A 235 -16.71 13.93 8.08
N VAL A 236 -16.57 14.10 9.39
CA VAL A 236 -16.07 13.10 10.33
C VAL A 236 -17.16 12.85 11.36
N PHE A 237 -17.51 11.58 11.55
CA PHE A 237 -18.54 11.14 12.48
C PHE A 237 -17.91 10.47 13.70
N ARG A 238 -18.62 10.48 14.83
CA ARG A 238 -18.22 9.83 16.09
C ARG A 238 -17.72 8.39 15.89
N MET A 239 -18.49 7.57 15.18
CA MET A 239 -18.13 6.18 14.88
C MET A 239 -16.77 6.03 14.18
N GLY A 240 -16.40 7.01 13.36
CA GLY A 240 -15.10 7.01 12.69
C GLY A 240 -13.94 7.31 13.66
N VAL A 241 -14.20 8.06 14.73
CA VAL A 241 -13.22 8.38 15.77
C VAL A 241 -13.06 7.21 16.74
N GLU A 242 -14.15 6.55 17.13
CA GLU A 242 -14.14 5.46 18.12
C GLU A 242 -13.73 4.09 17.54
N LYS A 243 -13.67 3.95 16.21
CA LYS A 243 -13.49 2.67 15.48
C LYS A 243 -12.37 1.76 16.01
N TYR A 244 -11.26 2.32 16.46
CA TYR A 244 -10.07 1.55 16.87
C TYR A 244 -9.88 1.44 18.39
N LEU A 245 -10.77 2.04 19.19
CA LEU A 245 -10.58 2.14 20.64
C LEU A 245 -10.60 0.77 21.33
N ASP A 246 -11.53 -0.09 20.94
CA ASP A 246 -11.70 -1.41 21.52
C ASP A 246 -10.49 -2.31 21.22
N VAL A 247 -10.05 -2.30 19.96
CA VAL A 247 -8.88 -3.09 19.55
C VAL A 247 -7.60 -2.57 20.19
N ALA A 248 -7.45 -1.25 20.34
CA ALA A 248 -6.31 -0.69 21.05
C ALA A 248 -6.27 -1.15 22.51
N THR A 249 -7.43 -1.19 23.17
CA THR A 249 -7.55 -1.65 24.56
C THR A 249 -7.21 -3.14 24.67
N GLU A 250 -7.81 -3.98 23.82
CA GLU A 250 -7.55 -5.42 23.76
C GLU A 250 -6.05 -5.71 23.56
N MET A 251 -5.39 -4.98 22.64
CA MET A 251 -3.96 -5.14 22.38
C MET A 251 -3.09 -4.80 23.59
N VAL A 252 -3.39 -3.69 24.27
CA VAL A 252 -2.60 -3.24 25.41
C VAL A 252 -2.73 -4.20 26.59
N ASP A 253 -3.95 -4.68 26.86
CA ASP A 253 -4.23 -5.63 27.95
C ASP A 253 -3.63 -7.01 27.65
N ARG A 254 -3.81 -7.53 26.42
CA ARG A 254 -3.35 -8.86 26.04
C ARG A 254 -1.84 -9.01 26.02
N TYR A 255 -1.13 -8.01 25.49
CA TYR A 255 0.33 -8.05 25.36
C TYR A 255 1.07 -7.39 26.52
N GLN A 256 0.34 -6.98 27.57
CA GLN A 256 0.89 -6.30 28.77
C GLN A 256 1.90 -5.21 28.39
N ILE A 257 1.47 -4.34 27.47
CA ILE A 257 2.31 -3.29 26.92
C ILE A 257 2.65 -2.28 28.03
N ARG A 258 3.81 -1.60 27.93
CA ARG A 258 4.30 -0.65 28.95
C ARG A 258 3.21 0.28 29.50
N PRO A 259 3.24 0.64 30.80
CA PRO A 259 2.20 1.46 31.46
C PRO A 259 1.85 2.78 30.76
N TYR A 260 2.81 3.38 30.07
CA TYR A 260 2.61 4.57 29.25
C TYR A 260 1.46 4.42 28.24
N TYR A 261 1.35 3.27 27.59
CA TYR A 261 0.34 3.04 26.56
C TYR A 261 -1.05 2.82 27.15
N HIS A 262 -1.15 2.18 28.31
CA HIS A 262 -2.39 2.11 29.10
C HIS A 262 -2.88 3.51 29.45
N GLN A 263 -2.02 4.31 30.12
CA GLN A 263 -2.36 5.67 30.53
C GLN A 263 -2.76 6.55 29.35
N ARG A 264 -2.05 6.42 28.21
CA ARG A 264 -2.36 7.19 27.01
C ARG A 264 -3.72 6.81 26.41
N LEU A 265 -4.09 5.53 26.41
CA LEU A 265 -5.42 5.11 25.98
C LEU A 265 -6.51 5.59 26.94
N ASP A 266 -6.27 5.55 28.25
CA ASP A 266 -7.24 6.01 29.24
C ASP A 266 -7.52 7.52 29.11
N LEU A 267 -6.49 8.32 28.82
CA LEU A 267 -6.65 9.74 28.51
C LEU A 267 -7.49 9.95 27.25
N ILE A 268 -7.26 9.17 26.19
CA ILE A 268 -8.06 9.25 24.96
C ILE A 268 -9.51 8.85 25.22
N LYS A 269 -9.76 7.79 26.01
CA LYS A 269 -11.10 7.37 26.42
C LYS A 269 -11.84 8.50 27.15
N LEU A 270 -11.15 9.17 28.07
CA LEU A 270 -11.70 10.31 28.81
C LEU A 270 -11.98 11.51 27.89
N GLU A 271 -11.09 11.82 26.96
CA GLU A 271 -11.30 12.90 26.00
C GLU A 271 -12.51 12.63 25.08
N LEU A 272 -12.67 11.39 24.64
CA LEU A 272 -13.82 10.97 23.83
C LEU A 272 -15.12 11.05 24.63
N SER A 273 -15.14 10.59 25.89
CA SER A 273 -16.35 10.62 26.72
C SER A 273 -16.81 12.04 27.05
N GLU A 274 -15.87 12.96 27.28
CA GLU A 274 -16.17 14.38 27.48
C GLU A 274 -16.62 15.06 26.18
N THR A 275 -15.97 14.76 25.04
CA THR A 275 -16.32 15.35 23.74
C THR A 275 -17.71 14.93 23.26
N PHE A 276 -18.08 13.67 23.50
CA PHE A 276 -19.35 13.08 23.08
C PHE A 276 -20.36 12.96 24.22
N ARG A 277 -20.18 13.74 25.30
CA ARG A 277 -21.11 13.75 26.43
C ARG A 277 -22.52 14.06 25.91
N PRO A 278 -23.53 13.21 26.20
CA PRO A 278 -24.91 13.53 25.83
C PRO A 278 -25.30 14.85 26.50
N PRO A 279 -26.08 15.71 25.83
CA PRO A 279 -26.59 16.91 26.47
C PRO A 279 -27.32 16.49 27.75
N PRO A 280 -27.13 17.20 28.88
CA PRO A 280 -27.93 16.93 30.06
C PRO A 280 -29.40 17.00 29.66
N GLU A 281 -30.20 16.02 30.11
CA GLU A 281 -31.65 16.08 29.97
C GLU A 281 -32.10 17.48 30.37
N GLU A 282 -32.86 18.16 29.50
CA GLU A 282 -33.44 19.45 29.82
C GLU A 282 -34.15 19.28 31.16
N LYS A 283 -33.55 19.80 32.24
CA LYS A 283 -34.27 19.98 33.48
C LYS A 283 -35.43 20.87 33.09
N VAL A 284 -36.63 20.28 33.04
CA VAL A 284 -37.88 21.01 32.81
C VAL A 284 -37.79 22.21 33.72
N GLN A 285 -37.61 23.40 33.15
CA GLN A 285 -37.69 24.63 33.92
C GLN A 285 -39.09 24.61 34.52
N GLN A 286 -39.19 24.35 35.83
CA GLN A 286 -40.41 24.61 36.56
C GLN A 286 -40.73 26.07 36.28
N LYS A 287 -41.80 26.30 35.52
CA LYS A 287 -42.40 27.62 35.39
C LYS A 287 -42.87 27.98 36.79
N LEU A 288 -42.04 28.70 37.53
CA LEU A 288 -42.46 29.35 38.77
C LEU A 288 -43.54 30.35 38.35
N LEU A 289 -44.80 29.96 38.54
CA LEU A 289 -45.94 30.85 38.32
C LEU A 289 -46.00 31.78 39.52
N ILE A 290 -46.12 33.08 39.27
CA ILE A 290 -46.26 34.11 40.31
C ILE A 290 -47.47 33.84 41.24
N SER A 291 -48.44 33.04 40.79
CA SER A 291 -49.56 32.56 41.60
C SER A 291 -49.19 31.59 42.72
N GLU A 292 -47.97 31.04 42.72
CA GLU A 292 -47.48 30.14 43.77
C GLU A 292 -46.84 30.90 44.95
N PHE A 293 -46.69 32.23 44.84
CA PHE A 293 -46.13 33.11 45.87
C PHE A 293 -47.13 34.18 46.36
N ALA A 294 -48.42 34.03 46.06
CA ALA A 294 -49.50 34.91 46.50
C ALA A 294 -50.34 34.28 47.61
#